data_AF-A0A7J9PUJ5-F1
#
_entry.id   AF-A0A7J9PUJ5-F1
#
_cell.length_a   1.000
_cell.length_b   1.000
_cell.length_c   1.000
_cell.angle_alpha   90.00
_cell.angle_beta   90.00
_cell.angle_gamma   90.00
#
_symmetry.space_group_name_H-M   'P 1'
#
loop_
_entity.id
_entity.type
_entity.pdbx_description
1 polymer ?
#
loop_
_entity_poly.entity_id
_entity_poly.type
_entity_poly.pdbx_seq_one_letter_code
_entity_poly.pdbx_strand_id
1 'polypeptide(L)'
;MDEYIDEGNLDDLIPYLPIFFIDDCNRDYLVYLKKAYLKNAKCDLYGFAFMAYHMLFMSIIYRKIWVLKHNLPQTHIFHTEYENLNKKPKKLDSPFRLSVPEEKKCIGLLKSWKLDHNMVKRCEGFVTSRDSLAHASGEVVFTEGRLRREIANVLECVTYIQDKYAPDLDNIFSEFLKDQDNWNVEDYSSEPIQNFLKNNLISSKDLDYLANIYSIKNILKIKKDRVLTEKQMSIYFLYLTIIRVYCIIQSDYALFFEKLGLLKRFNEIYDPKDCKNNFSPSAVFENYFLNSDENEFYEELEKNSSLSCRLTSRVKEIEGITGFDLSDFE
;
A
#
# COMPACT_ATOMS: atom_id res chain seq x y z
N MET A 1 -9.37 15.22 29.92
CA MET A 1 -8.24 16.04 29.45
C MET A 1 -7.41 15.08 28.61
N ASP A 2 -7.89 14.85 27.39
CA ASP A 2 -7.28 13.89 26.47
C ASP A 2 -6.12 14.61 25.79
N GLU A 3 -4.94 14.53 26.42
CA GLU A 3 -3.71 15.00 25.80
C GLU A 3 -3.46 14.18 24.52
N TYR A 4 -3.46 14.90 23.42
CA TYR A 4 -3.15 14.45 22.08
C TYR A 4 -1.71 13.93 22.08
N ILE A 5 -1.54 12.64 22.35
CA ILE A 5 -0.27 11.97 22.15
C ILE A 5 0.01 12.04 20.66
N ASP A 6 1.24 12.42 20.31
CA ASP A 6 1.71 12.59 18.93
C ASP A 6 1.64 11.26 18.16
N GLU A 7 0.44 10.93 17.67
CA GLU A 7 0.12 9.82 16.77
C GLU A 7 0.88 9.92 15.44
N GLY A 8 1.38 11.13 15.12
CA GLY A 8 2.01 11.46 13.83
C GLY A 8 3.17 10.53 13.46
N ASN A 9 3.89 9.97 14.44
CA ASN A 9 5.03 9.10 14.17
C ASN A 9 4.64 7.67 13.74
N LEU A 10 3.47 7.16 14.15
CA LEU A 10 2.97 5.85 13.69
C LEU A 10 2.25 5.99 12.35
N ASP A 11 1.51 7.08 12.17
CA ASP A 11 0.78 7.38 10.93
C ASP A 11 1.70 7.51 9.73
N ASP A 12 2.94 7.96 9.93
CA ASP A 12 3.96 8.00 8.87
C ASP A 12 4.46 6.60 8.46
N LEU A 13 4.44 5.62 9.36
CA LEU A 13 4.90 4.25 9.07
C LEU A 13 3.80 3.41 8.41
N ILE A 14 2.54 3.62 8.81
CA ILE A 14 1.38 2.84 8.35
C ILE A 14 1.29 2.71 6.83
N PRO A 15 1.48 3.78 6.03
CA PRO A 15 1.41 3.72 4.57
C PRO A 15 2.41 2.75 3.92
N TYR A 16 3.46 2.32 4.62
CA TYR A 16 4.46 1.37 4.13
C TYR A 16 4.13 -0.09 4.49
N LEU A 17 3.08 -0.34 5.27
CA LEU A 17 2.60 -1.69 5.58
C LEU A 17 1.69 -2.20 4.45
N PRO A 18 1.62 -3.52 4.23
CA PRO A 18 0.71 -4.08 3.23
C PRO A 18 -0.74 -3.73 3.55
N ILE A 19 -1.50 -3.43 2.51
CA ILE A 19 -2.95 -3.20 2.59
C ILE A 19 -3.67 -4.53 2.85
N PHE A 20 -3.37 -5.51 1.99
CA PHE A 20 -3.93 -6.84 2.07
C PHE A 20 -2.95 -7.77 2.74
N PHE A 21 -3.44 -8.47 3.76
CA PHE A 21 -2.69 -9.52 4.44
C PHE A 21 -2.95 -10.86 3.77
N ILE A 22 -1.95 -11.73 3.78
CA ILE A 22 -2.07 -13.09 3.23
C ILE A 22 -3.16 -13.87 3.97
N ASP A 23 -3.25 -13.65 5.29
CA ASP A 23 -4.20 -14.27 6.21
C ASP A 23 -4.61 -13.30 7.34
N ASP A 24 -5.71 -13.62 8.01
CA ASP A 24 -6.28 -12.80 9.09
C ASP A 24 -5.37 -12.72 10.33
N CYS A 25 -4.61 -13.78 10.60
CA CYS A 25 -3.65 -13.80 11.71
C CYS A 25 -2.58 -12.72 11.56
N ASN A 26 -2.08 -12.51 10.34
CA ASN A 26 -1.10 -11.47 10.04
C ASN A 26 -1.69 -10.06 10.16
N ARG A 27 -2.96 -9.89 9.77
CA ARG A 27 -3.70 -8.62 9.94
C ARG A 27 -3.82 -8.28 11.42
N ASP A 28 -4.30 -9.24 12.21
CA ASP A 28 -4.48 -9.09 13.65
C ASP A 28 -3.15 -8.79 14.34
N TYR A 29 -2.08 -9.49 13.96
CA TYR A 29 -0.74 -9.24 14.48
C TYR A 29 -0.31 -7.78 14.32
N LEU A 30 -0.49 -7.18 13.14
CA LEU A 30 -0.16 -5.77 12.96
C LEU A 30 -1.05 -4.84 13.77
N VAL A 31 -2.35 -5.15 13.91
CA VAL A 31 -3.26 -4.40 14.79
C VAL A 31 -2.80 -4.47 16.25
N TYR A 32 -2.37 -5.64 16.72
CA TYR A 32 -1.79 -5.82 18.06
C TYR A 32 -0.53 -4.98 18.25
N LEU A 33 0.37 -4.95 17.26
CA LEU A 33 1.59 -4.15 17.32
C LEU A 33 1.29 -2.64 17.39
N LYS A 34 0.34 -2.14 16.57
CA LYS A 34 -0.09 -0.74 16.62
C LYS A 34 -0.66 -0.39 18.00
N LYS A 35 -1.56 -1.22 18.54
CA LYS A 35 -2.12 -1.03 19.89
C LYS A 35 -1.05 -1.07 20.97
N ALA A 36 -0.08 -1.98 20.86
CA ALA A 36 1.03 -2.09 21.80
C ALA A 36 1.92 -0.85 21.76
N TYR A 37 2.25 -0.32 20.58
CA TYR A 37 2.99 0.93 20.44
C TYR A 37 2.26 2.07 21.14
N LEU A 38 1.00 2.32 20.76
CA LEU A 38 0.21 3.42 21.28
C LEU A 38 0.09 3.35 22.79
N LYS A 39 -0.34 2.20 23.33
CA LYS A 39 -0.51 2.00 24.77
C LYS A 39 0.78 2.25 25.56
N ASN A 40 1.91 1.72 25.09
CA ASN A 40 3.19 1.90 25.79
C ASN A 40 3.69 3.34 25.69
N ALA A 41 3.50 4.02 24.54
CA ALA A 41 3.82 5.43 24.41
C ALA A 41 2.96 6.30 25.35
N LYS A 42 1.66 6.00 25.51
CA LYS A 42 0.77 6.71 26.44
C LYS A 42 1.15 6.57 27.92
N CYS A 43 1.85 5.49 28.26
CA CYS A 43 2.24 5.18 29.64
C CYS A 43 3.72 5.49 29.92
N ASP A 44 4.37 6.28 29.06
CA ASP A 44 5.81 6.60 29.15
C ASP A 44 6.74 5.37 29.14
N LEU A 45 6.24 4.24 28.65
CA LEU A 45 6.97 2.99 28.49
C LEU A 45 7.67 2.96 27.13
N TYR A 46 8.50 3.96 26.86
CA TYR A 46 9.03 4.23 25.52
C TYR A 46 9.90 3.11 24.95
N GLY A 47 10.62 2.35 25.78
CA GLY A 47 11.38 1.18 25.32
C GLY A 47 10.48 0.06 24.78
N PHE A 48 9.33 -0.18 25.42
CA PHE A 48 8.33 -1.13 24.95
C PHE A 48 7.56 -0.59 23.74
N ALA A 49 7.35 0.73 23.67
CA ALA A 49 6.82 1.36 22.46
C ALA A 49 7.77 1.11 21.27
N PHE A 50 9.08 1.35 21.45
CA PHE A 50 10.06 1.08 20.40
C PHE A 50 10.12 -0.40 20.00
N MET A 51 9.96 -1.33 20.95
CA MET A 51 9.89 -2.77 20.64
C MET A 51 8.72 -3.10 19.68
N ALA A 52 7.54 -2.55 19.95
CA ALA A 52 6.38 -2.71 19.07
C ALA A 52 6.60 -2.06 17.69
N TYR A 53 7.18 -0.86 17.68
CA TYR A 53 7.51 -0.14 16.46
C TYR A 53 8.55 -0.88 15.60
N HIS A 54 9.58 -1.47 16.22
CA HIS A 54 10.58 -2.30 15.54
C HIS A 54 9.95 -3.53 14.88
N MET A 55 8.97 -4.17 15.53
CA MET A 55 8.25 -5.30 14.92
C MET A 55 7.43 -4.86 13.68
N LEU A 56 6.87 -3.65 13.67
CA LEU A 56 6.24 -3.07 12.48
C LEU A 56 7.28 -2.83 11.37
N PHE A 57 8.43 -2.27 11.71
CA PHE A 57 9.55 -2.10 10.77
C PHE A 57 10.00 -3.43 10.17
N MET A 58 10.21 -4.46 10.98
CA MET A 58 10.59 -5.79 10.48
C MET A 58 9.53 -6.39 9.57
N SER A 59 8.24 -6.13 9.82
CA SER A 59 7.16 -6.55 8.93
C SER A 59 7.28 -5.92 7.53
N ILE A 60 7.70 -4.65 7.44
CA ILE A 60 7.98 -3.98 6.16
C ILE A 60 9.18 -4.65 5.47
N ILE A 61 10.27 -4.91 6.20
CA ILE A 61 11.47 -5.55 5.65
C ILE A 61 11.17 -6.94 5.10
N TYR A 62 10.47 -7.78 5.88
CA TYR A 62 10.11 -9.13 5.47
C TYR A 62 9.21 -9.14 4.25
N ARG A 63 8.24 -8.22 4.19
CA ARG A 63 7.42 -8.00 2.99
C ARG A 63 8.27 -7.69 1.77
N LYS A 64 9.20 -6.73 1.85
CA LYS A 64 10.03 -6.37 0.71
C LYS A 64 10.91 -7.54 0.26
N ILE A 65 11.55 -8.26 1.19
CA ILE A 65 12.32 -9.47 0.87
C ILE A 65 11.43 -10.52 0.17
N TRP A 66 10.21 -10.73 0.67
CA TRP A 66 9.27 -11.68 0.09
C TRP A 66 8.89 -11.32 -1.34
N VAL A 67 8.56 -10.06 -1.61
CA VAL A 67 8.17 -9.61 -2.95
C VAL A 67 9.36 -9.71 -3.92
N LEU A 68 10.56 -9.34 -3.48
CA LEU A 68 11.78 -9.49 -4.28
C LEU A 68 12.09 -10.95 -4.59
N LYS A 69 11.90 -11.86 -3.63
CA LYS A 69 12.05 -13.31 -3.86
C LYS A 69 11.10 -13.85 -4.93
N HIS A 70 9.90 -13.30 -5.08
CA HIS A 70 8.96 -13.80 -6.09
C HIS A 70 9.14 -13.18 -7.46
N ASN A 71 9.68 -11.95 -7.52
CA ASN A 71 9.68 -11.16 -8.75
C ASN A 71 11.07 -10.94 -9.37
N LEU A 72 12.16 -11.12 -8.62
CA LEU A 72 13.50 -11.07 -9.20
C LEU A 72 13.79 -12.36 -9.99
N PRO A 73 14.58 -12.30 -11.08
CA PRO A 73 15.01 -13.49 -11.81
C PRO A 73 15.73 -14.48 -10.90
N GLN A 74 15.47 -15.78 -11.05
CA GLN A 74 16.09 -16.84 -10.23
C GLN A 74 17.63 -16.85 -10.30
N THR A 75 18.21 -16.30 -11.38
CA THR A 75 19.66 -16.13 -11.56
C THR A 75 20.25 -14.98 -10.74
N HIS A 76 19.42 -14.14 -10.12
CA HIS A 76 19.87 -13.02 -9.30
C HIS A 76 20.56 -13.50 -8.02
N ILE A 77 21.68 -12.89 -7.64
CA ILE A 77 22.48 -13.27 -6.46
C ILE A 77 21.65 -13.34 -5.17
N PHE A 78 20.65 -12.45 -5.05
CA PHE A 78 19.64 -12.45 -4.00
C PHE A 78 18.98 -13.83 -3.76
N HIS A 79 18.65 -14.58 -4.82
CA HIS A 79 18.03 -15.91 -4.69
C HIS A 79 18.96 -16.92 -4.06
N THR A 80 20.23 -16.94 -4.47
CA THR A 80 21.24 -17.82 -3.88
C THR A 80 21.38 -17.55 -2.37
N GLU A 81 21.40 -16.28 -1.96
CA GLU A 81 21.47 -15.93 -0.54
C GLU A 81 20.19 -16.24 0.23
N TYR A 82 19.01 -15.99 -0.38
CA TYR A 82 17.72 -16.36 0.20
C TYR A 82 17.64 -17.87 0.45
N GLU A 83 18.01 -18.69 -0.54
CA GLU A 83 18.01 -20.15 -0.40
C GLU A 83 19.02 -20.62 0.64
N ASN A 84 20.16 -19.96 0.78
CA ASN A 84 21.11 -20.24 1.87
C ASN A 84 20.49 -19.98 3.25
N LEU A 85 19.65 -18.95 3.42
CA LEU A 85 18.90 -18.73 4.65
C LEU A 85 17.76 -19.74 4.84
N ASN A 86 17.17 -20.22 3.75
CA ASN A 86 16.07 -21.19 3.72
C ASN A 86 16.52 -22.64 4.04
N LYS A 87 17.83 -22.92 4.14
CA LYS A 87 18.39 -24.25 4.49
C LYS A 87 18.18 -24.68 5.96
N LYS A 88 17.54 -23.85 6.79
CA LYS A 88 17.24 -24.11 8.21
C LYS A 88 15.98 -25.01 8.36
N PRO A 89 15.71 -25.63 9.53
CA PRO A 89 14.71 -26.71 9.68
C PRO A 89 13.25 -26.34 9.37
N LYS A 90 12.93 -25.07 9.10
CA LYS A 90 11.59 -24.62 8.71
C LYS A 90 11.69 -23.86 7.39
N LYS A 91 10.89 -24.28 6.41
CA LYS A 91 10.76 -23.62 5.12
C LYS A 91 10.24 -22.19 5.30
N LEU A 92 10.82 -21.24 4.56
CA LEU A 92 10.37 -19.85 4.49
C LEU A 92 9.22 -19.74 3.47
N ASP A 93 8.03 -20.20 3.88
CA ASP A 93 6.80 -20.29 3.08
C ASP A 93 5.80 -19.14 3.31
N SER A 94 6.15 -18.18 4.17
CA SER A 94 5.44 -16.91 4.29
C SER A 94 6.42 -15.77 4.62
N PRO A 95 6.05 -14.49 4.39
CA PRO A 95 6.90 -13.34 4.73
C PRO A 95 7.29 -13.37 6.21
N PHE A 96 6.35 -13.67 7.10
CA PHE A 96 6.59 -13.67 8.55
C PHE A 96 7.48 -14.83 9.01
N ARG A 97 7.70 -15.88 8.20
CA ARG A 97 8.69 -16.92 8.50
C ARG A 97 10.13 -16.42 8.39
N LEU A 98 10.36 -15.25 7.78
CA LEU A 98 11.64 -14.55 7.84
C LEU A 98 12.00 -14.06 9.26
N SER A 99 11.11 -14.21 10.25
CA SER A 99 11.45 -14.07 11.67
C SER A 99 12.22 -15.26 12.26
N VAL A 100 12.28 -16.42 11.57
CA VAL A 100 12.97 -17.62 12.07
C VAL A 100 14.50 -17.50 11.92
N PRO A 101 15.05 -17.04 10.78
CA PRO A 101 16.45 -16.66 10.72
C PRO A 101 16.74 -15.43 11.59
N GLU A 102 18.01 -15.17 11.85
CA GLU A 102 18.43 -13.99 12.58
C GLU A 102 18.08 -12.72 11.78
N GLU A 103 17.43 -11.73 12.40
CA GLU A 103 16.91 -10.53 11.71
C GLU A 103 17.99 -9.81 10.90
N LYS A 104 19.20 -9.69 11.44
CA LYS A 104 20.35 -9.08 10.74
C LYS A 104 20.73 -9.84 9.47
N LYS A 105 20.61 -11.17 9.47
CA LYS A 105 20.85 -11.99 8.27
C LYS A 105 19.78 -11.75 7.21
N CYS A 106 18.51 -11.60 7.62
CA CYS A 106 17.43 -11.23 6.70
C CYS A 106 17.64 -9.84 6.09
N ILE A 107 17.95 -8.85 6.92
CA ILE A 107 18.28 -7.48 6.47
C ILE A 107 19.50 -7.52 5.52
N GLY A 108 20.46 -8.39 5.79
CA GLY A 108 21.64 -8.61 4.97
C GLY A 108 21.35 -8.96 3.51
N LEU A 109 20.22 -9.65 3.22
CA LEU A 109 19.81 -9.96 1.84
C LEU A 109 19.64 -8.73 0.97
N LEU A 110 19.28 -7.59 1.57
CA LEU A 110 19.05 -6.35 0.83
C LEU A 110 20.34 -5.79 0.19
N LYS A 111 21.53 -6.20 0.69
CA LYS A 111 22.84 -5.92 0.05
C LYS A 111 22.89 -6.50 -1.36
N SER A 112 22.34 -7.70 -1.53
CA SER A 112 22.35 -8.46 -2.78
C SER A 112 21.23 -8.11 -3.74
N TRP A 113 20.29 -7.26 -3.31
CA TRP A 113 19.32 -6.65 -4.20
C TRP A 113 19.90 -5.34 -4.77
N LYS A 114 19.80 -4.21 -4.04
CA LYS A 114 20.27 -2.88 -4.47
C LYS A 114 20.49 -1.89 -3.30
N LEU A 115 20.43 -2.36 -2.05
CA LEU A 115 20.50 -1.48 -0.89
C LEU A 115 21.95 -1.21 -0.48
N ASP A 116 22.31 0.07 -0.36
CA ASP A 116 23.68 0.47 -0.03
C ASP A 116 24.13 -0.09 1.33
N HIS A 117 25.40 -0.45 1.42
CA HIS A 117 25.98 -1.07 2.61
C HIS A 117 25.76 -0.26 3.90
N ASN A 118 25.87 1.08 3.81
CA ASN A 118 25.64 1.96 4.94
C ASN A 118 24.18 1.93 5.40
N MET A 119 23.24 1.85 4.45
CA MET A 119 21.82 1.75 4.76
C MET A 119 21.47 0.40 5.38
N VAL A 120 22.07 -0.70 4.87
CA VAL A 120 21.90 -2.03 5.47
C VAL A 120 22.43 -2.06 6.90
N LYS A 121 23.62 -1.51 7.15
CA LYS A 121 24.18 -1.40 8.51
C LYS A 121 23.29 -0.56 9.43
N ARG A 122 22.66 0.50 8.91
CA ARG A 122 21.71 1.31 9.67
C ARG A 122 20.49 0.50 10.07
N CYS A 123 19.90 -0.27 9.15
CA CYS A 123 18.80 -1.20 9.44
C CYS A 123 19.20 -2.28 10.47
N GLU A 124 20.38 -2.90 10.33
CA GLU A 124 20.94 -3.84 11.31
C GLU A 124 21.17 -3.18 12.68
N GLY A 125 21.39 -1.86 12.71
CA GLY A 125 21.51 -1.04 13.91
C GLY A 125 20.22 -1.01 14.74
N PHE A 126 19.04 -0.99 14.11
CA PHE A 126 17.75 -1.02 14.83
C PHE A 126 17.54 -2.33 15.58
N VAL A 127 17.96 -3.45 14.98
CA VAL A 127 17.97 -4.77 15.64
C VAL A 127 18.83 -4.71 16.90
N THR A 128 20.02 -4.12 16.80
CA THR A 128 20.93 -3.94 17.95
C THR A 128 20.33 -3.03 19.03
N SER A 129 19.70 -1.92 18.61
CA SER A 129 19.02 -0.99 19.54
C SER A 129 17.89 -1.71 20.28
N ARG A 130 17.06 -2.49 19.57
CA ARG A 130 16.01 -3.34 20.15
C ARG A 130 16.56 -4.38 21.12
N ASP A 131 17.59 -5.13 20.71
CA ASP A 131 18.21 -6.17 21.54
C ASP A 131 18.74 -5.57 22.85
N SER A 132 19.30 -4.36 22.81
CA SER A 132 19.80 -3.67 24.00
C SER A 132 18.72 -3.37 25.05
N LEU A 133 17.46 -3.23 24.62
CA LEU A 133 16.31 -3.01 25.51
C LEU A 133 15.74 -4.30 26.09
N ALA A 134 15.97 -5.44 25.42
CA ALA A 134 15.49 -6.73 25.87
C ALA A 134 16.34 -7.29 27.02
N HIS A 135 17.53 -6.74 27.26
CA HIS A 135 18.36 -7.12 28.40
C HIS A 135 17.78 -6.55 29.70
N ALA A 136 17.57 -7.41 30.69
CA ALA A 136 17.12 -7.04 32.03
C ALA A 136 18.25 -6.36 32.83
N SER A 137 18.69 -5.18 32.37
CA SER A 137 19.77 -4.40 33.00
C SER A 137 19.33 -3.72 34.31
N GLY A 138 18.03 -3.57 34.54
CA GLY A 138 17.48 -2.82 35.67
C GLY A 138 17.45 -1.31 35.47
N GLU A 139 17.94 -0.80 34.34
CA GLU A 139 17.98 0.64 34.03
C GLU A 139 16.95 1.01 32.96
N VAL A 140 16.06 1.96 33.26
CA VAL A 140 15.13 2.54 32.29
C VAL A 140 15.77 3.78 31.66
N VAL A 141 16.60 3.56 30.63
CA VAL A 141 17.37 4.64 29.96
C VAL A 141 16.70 5.13 28.66
N PHE A 142 15.56 4.55 28.27
CA PHE A 142 14.91 4.87 27.00
C PHE A 142 13.91 6.01 27.17
N THR A 143 14.33 7.22 26.78
CA THR A 143 13.53 8.45 26.88
C THR A 143 12.64 8.67 25.66
N GLU A 144 11.62 9.53 25.81
CA GLU A 144 10.77 9.97 24.69
C GLU A 144 11.61 10.54 23.53
N GLY A 145 12.60 11.39 23.85
CA GLY A 145 13.48 11.97 22.85
C GLY A 145 14.32 10.93 22.09
N ARG A 146 14.69 9.81 22.75
CA ARG A 146 15.33 8.68 22.09
C ARG A 146 14.35 7.93 21.20
N LEU A 147 13.12 7.69 21.67
CA LEU A 147 12.05 7.06 20.86
C LEU A 147 11.81 7.85 19.56
N ARG A 148 11.59 9.16 19.65
CA ARG A 148 11.34 10.04 18.50
C ARG A 148 12.49 9.97 17.49
N ARG A 149 13.74 9.98 17.96
CA ARG A 149 14.92 9.87 17.11
C ARG A 149 15.00 8.52 16.39
N GLU A 150 14.72 7.43 17.09
CA GLU A 150 14.75 6.09 16.49
C GLU A 150 13.63 5.90 15.47
N ILE A 151 12.43 6.42 15.75
CA ILE A 151 11.32 6.43 14.77
C ILE A 151 11.72 7.21 13.52
N ALA A 152 12.23 8.43 13.66
CA ALA A 152 12.67 9.23 12.52
C ALA A 152 13.74 8.51 11.69
N ASN A 153 14.70 7.84 12.35
CA ASN A 153 15.71 7.03 11.67
C ASN A 153 15.10 5.86 10.89
N VAL A 154 14.13 5.17 11.48
CA VAL A 154 13.43 4.07 10.81
C VAL A 154 12.65 4.58 9.60
N LEU A 155 11.92 5.69 9.73
CA LEU A 155 11.17 6.30 8.62
C LEU A 155 12.08 6.71 7.46
N GLU A 156 13.25 7.27 7.75
CA GLU A 156 14.26 7.58 6.73
C GLU A 156 14.71 6.30 5.99
N CYS A 157 15.00 5.22 6.72
CA CYS A 157 15.36 3.93 6.12
C CYS A 157 14.24 3.34 5.26
N VAL A 158 13.00 3.37 5.76
CA VAL A 158 11.83 2.83 5.05
C VAL A 158 11.55 3.63 3.79
N THR A 159 11.64 4.96 3.85
CA THR A 159 11.52 5.86 2.69
C THR A 159 12.59 5.55 1.66
N TYR A 160 13.85 5.43 2.08
CA TYR A 160 14.96 5.10 1.19
C TYR A 160 14.77 3.75 0.49
N ILE A 161 14.32 2.73 1.23
CA ILE A 161 14.03 1.40 0.66
C ILE A 161 12.89 1.51 -0.35
N GLN A 162 11.85 2.30 -0.07
CA GLN A 162 10.74 2.52 -0.98
C GLN A 162 11.20 3.17 -2.29
N ASP A 163 12.06 4.20 -2.22
CA ASP A 163 12.60 4.88 -3.40
C ASP A 163 13.45 3.94 -4.26
N LYS A 164 14.23 3.06 -3.64
CA LYS A 164 14.99 2.02 -4.37
C LYS A 164 14.09 0.93 -4.95
N TYR A 165 12.94 0.68 -4.34
CA TYR A 165 11.97 -0.34 -4.75
C TYR A 165 11.06 0.13 -5.90
N ALA A 166 10.78 1.42 -5.99
CA ALA A 166 9.91 2.02 -7.00
C ALA A 166 10.15 1.50 -8.45
N PRO A 167 11.40 1.41 -8.96
CA PRO A 167 11.64 0.86 -10.29
C PRO A 167 11.30 -0.62 -10.43
N ASP A 168 11.53 -1.42 -9.38
CA ASP A 168 11.16 -2.84 -9.39
C ASP A 168 9.64 -3.02 -9.31
N LEU A 169 8.94 -2.16 -8.55
CA LEU A 169 7.47 -2.11 -8.52
C LEU A 169 6.89 -1.78 -9.90
N ASP A 170 7.47 -0.83 -10.62
CA ASP A 170 7.06 -0.47 -11.98
C ASP A 170 7.21 -1.65 -12.96
N ASN A 171 8.33 -2.38 -12.87
CA ASN A 171 8.54 -3.58 -13.67
C ASN A 171 7.52 -4.69 -13.31
N ILE A 172 7.32 -4.97 -12.03
CA ILE A 172 6.36 -5.98 -11.55
C ILE A 172 4.95 -5.69 -12.09
N PHE A 173 4.54 -4.43 -12.00
CA PHE A 173 3.23 -4.00 -12.48
C PHE A 173 3.15 -4.00 -14.01
N SER A 174 4.23 -3.62 -14.69
CA SER A 174 4.32 -3.69 -16.16
C SER A 174 4.22 -5.13 -16.67
N GLU A 175 4.81 -6.11 -15.98
CA GLU A 175 4.66 -7.53 -16.33
C GLU A 175 3.22 -8.01 -16.08
N PHE A 176 2.59 -7.63 -14.96
CA PHE A 176 1.18 -7.92 -14.69
C PHE A 176 0.27 -7.42 -15.83
N LEU A 177 0.57 -6.24 -16.37
CA LEU A 177 -0.15 -5.62 -17.47
C LEU A 177 0.07 -6.27 -18.86
N LYS A 178 1.08 -7.12 -19.04
CA LYS A 178 1.29 -7.80 -20.34
C LYS A 178 0.32 -8.93 -20.59
N ASP A 179 -0.19 -9.52 -19.52
CA ASP A 179 -1.18 -10.58 -19.58
C ASP A 179 -2.57 -9.95 -19.76
N GLN A 180 -3.20 -10.24 -20.90
CA GLN A 180 -4.48 -9.64 -21.27
C GLN A 180 -5.64 -10.16 -20.41
N ASP A 181 -5.49 -11.35 -19.81
CA ASP A 181 -6.49 -11.93 -18.91
C ASP A 181 -6.59 -11.12 -17.61
N ASN A 182 -5.54 -10.38 -17.23
CA ASN A 182 -5.52 -9.55 -16.02
C ASN A 182 -6.30 -8.24 -16.15
N TRP A 183 -6.69 -7.84 -17.36
CA TRP A 183 -7.38 -6.56 -17.61
C TRP A 183 -8.50 -6.68 -18.63
N ASN A 184 -9.03 -7.88 -18.84
CA ASN A 184 -10.07 -8.13 -19.82
C ASN A 184 -11.19 -7.11 -19.68
N VAL A 185 -11.34 -6.29 -20.72
CA VAL A 185 -12.25 -5.15 -20.75
C VAL A 185 -13.71 -5.60 -20.78
N GLU A 186 -13.98 -6.88 -21.08
CA GLU A 186 -15.32 -7.48 -21.04
C GLU A 186 -15.63 -8.13 -19.69
N ASP A 187 -14.60 -8.48 -18.91
CA ASP A 187 -14.70 -9.05 -17.56
C ASP A 187 -14.24 -8.00 -16.53
N TYR A 188 -15.22 -7.27 -16.03
CA TYR A 188 -15.03 -6.21 -15.07
C TYR A 188 -14.77 -6.71 -13.63
N SER A 189 -14.32 -7.95 -13.45
CA SER A 189 -13.93 -8.46 -12.14
C SER A 189 -12.75 -7.66 -11.56
N SER A 190 -12.86 -7.27 -10.30
CA SER A 190 -11.73 -6.67 -9.56
C SER A 190 -10.75 -7.74 -9.05
N GLU A 191 -11.05 -9.03 -9.23
CA GLU A 191 -10.29 -10.15 -8.70
C GLU A 191 -8.83 -10.21 -9.17
N PRO A 192 -8.47 -10.01 -10.46
CA PRO A 192 -7.07 -10.02 -10.88
C PRO A 192 -6.24 -8.96 -10.16
N ILE A 193 -6.84 -7.78 -9.94
CA ILE A 193 -6.21 -6.65 -9.27
C ILE A 193 -6.09 -6.94 -7.78
N GLN A 194 -7.15 -7.41 -7.12
CA GLN A 194 -7.08 -7.81 -5.72
C GLN A 194 -6.02 -8.91 -5.48
N ASN A 195 -5.96 -9.90 -6.38
CA ASN A 195 -4.95 -10.95 -6.36
C ASN A 195 -3.54 -10.39 -6.56
N PHE A 196 -3.36 -9.46 -7.49
CA PHE A 196 -2.08 -8.76 -7.67
C PHE A 196 -1.66 -8.02 -6.39
N LEU A 197 -2.57 -7.25 -5.78
CA LEU A 197 -2.31 -6.48 -4.56
C LEU A 197 -1.97 -7.40 -3.39
N LYS A 198 -2.69 -8.51 -3.22
CA LYS A 198 -2.48 -9.49 -2.15
C LYS A 198 -1.17 -10.26 -2.35
N ASN A 199 -0.91 -10.79 -3.55
CA ASN A 199 0.26 -11.61 -3.85
C ASN A 199 1.57 -10.82 -3.79
N ASN A 200 1.52 -9.55 -4.18
CA ASN A 200 2.67 -8.64 -4.10
C ASN A 200 2.68 -7.79 -2.83
N LEU A 201 1.76 -8.05 -1.88
CA LEU A 201 1.69 -7.38 -0.59
C LEU A 201 1.73 -5.85 -0.72
N ILE A 202 1.00 -5.28 -1.65
CA ILE A 202 1.08 -3.86 -2.01
C ILE A 202 0.66 -2.98 -0.82
N SER A 203 1.42 -1.92 -0.56
CA SER A 203 1.15 -0.92 0.49
C SER A 203 0.50 0.34 -0.07
N SER A 204 -0.04 1.20 0.80
CA SER A 204 -0.61 2.48 0.36
C SER A 204 0.43 3.37 -0.34
N LYS A 205 1.70 3.34 0.10
CA LYS A 205 2.79 4.06 -0.59
C LYS A 205 3.15 3.47 -1.95
N ASP A 206 3.01 2.16 -2.12
CA ASP A 206 3.17 1.52 -3.42
C ASP A 206 2.03 1.95 -4.36
N LEU A 207 0.78 2.03 -3.85
CA LEU A 207 -0.35 2.55 -4.61
C LEU A 207 -0.20 4.03 -4.97
N ASP A 208 0.24 4.88 -4.04
CA ASP A 208 0.53 6.30 -4.30
C ASP A 208 1.49 6.44 -5.50
N TYR A 209 2.55 5.64 -5.51
CA TYR A 209 3.55 5.62 -6.57
C TYR A 209 2.95 5.16 -7.91
N LEU A 210 2.25 4.03 -7.92
CA LEU A 210 1.62 3.50 -9.14
C LEU A 210 0.58 4.49 -9.68
N ALA A 211 -0.28 5.05 -8.82
CA ALA A 211 -1.28 6.04 -9.20
C ALA A 211 -0.64 7.31 -9.78
N ASN A 212 0.53 7.73 -9.30
CA ASN A 212 1.25 8.88 -9.84
C ASN A 212 1.84 8.59 -11.23
N ILE A 213 2.57 7.48 -11.38
CA ILE A 213 3.20 7.11 -12.65
C ILE A 213 2.15 6.85 -13.73
N TYR A 214 1.15 6.05 -13.41
CA TYR A 214 0.06 5.69 -14.32
C TYR A 214 -1.10 6.69 -14.27
N SER A 215 -0.87 7.90 -13.75
CA SER A 215 -1.89 8.95 -13.79
C SER A 215 -2.27 9.31 -15.22
N ILE A 216 -3.54 9.68 -15.43
CA ILE A 216 -4.07 10.15 -16.71
C ILE A 216 -3.19 11.25 -17.31
N LYS A 217 -2.63 12.15 -16.49
CA LYS A 217 -1.72 13.22 -16.96
C LYS A 217 -0.46 12.66 -17.62
N ASN A 218 0.09 11.57 -17.11
CA ASN A 218 1.26 10.93 -17.72
C ASN A 218 0.86 10.06 -18.91
N ILE A 219 -0.29 9.38 -18.88
CA ILE A 219 -0.83 8.63 -20.02
C ILE A 219 -1.12 9.57 -21.21
N LEU A 220 -1.74 10.72 -20.97
CA LEU A 220 -2.08 11.71 -22.00
C LEU A 220 -0.86 12.48 -22.52
N LYS A 221 0.25 12.57 -21.75
CA LYS A 221 1.53 13.09 -22.26
C LYS A 221 2.15 12.19 -23.32
N ILE A 222 1.75 10.91 -23.39
CA ILE A 222 2.36 9.92 -24.29
C ILE A 222 1.94 10.14 -25.77
N LYS A 223 0.89 10.93 -26.10
CA LYS A 223 0.64 11.40 -27.47
C LYS A 223 -0.45 12.48 -27.61
N LYS A 224 -0.30 13.36 -28.61
CA LYS A 224 -1.33 14.30 -29.12
C LYS A 224 -2.46 13.61 -29.91
N ASP A 225 -2.31 12.31 -30.19
CA ASP A 225 -3.31 11.53 -30.91
C ASP A 225 -4.45 11.19 -29.95
N ARG A 226 -5.67 11.62 -30.30
CA ARG A 226 -6.89 11.53 -29.48
C ARG A 226 -7.43 10.12 -29.28
N VAL A 227 -6.68 9.09 -29.67
CA VAL A 227 -7.10 7.68 -29.63
C VAL A 227 -6.17 6.90 -28.71
N LEU A 228 -6.72 6.43 -27.59
CA LEU A 228 -6.03 5.54 -26.69
C LEU A 228 -6.06 4.12 -27.24
N THR A 229 -4.91 3.47 -27.28
CA THR A 229 -4.81 2.04 -27.55
C THR A 229 -5.54 1.25 -26.46
N GLU A 230 -5.98 0.04 -26.78
CA GLU A 230 -6.59 -0.90 -25.84
C GLU A 230 -5.74 -1.05 -24.56
N LYS A 231 -4.42 -1.18 -24.71
CA LYS A 231 -3.45 -1.17 -23.60
C LYS A 231 -3.54 0.08 -22.70
N GLN A 232 -3.74 1.26 -23.28
CA GLN A 232 -3.87 2.50 -22.49
C GLN A 232 -5.21 2.58 -21.77
N MET A 233 -6.28 2.03 -22.34
CA MET A 233 -7.58 1.90 -21.68
C MET A 233 -7.51 0.93 -20.50
N SER A 234 -6.79 -0.18 -20.63
CA SER A 234 -6.57 -1.15 -19.55
C SER A 234 -5.77 -0.55 -18.39
N ILE A 235 -4.71 0.21 -18.71
CA ILE A 235 -3.94 0.99 -17.73
C ILE A 235 -4.86 2.00 -17.02
N TYR A 236 -5.79 2.62 -17.75
CA TYR A 236 -6.75 3.56 -17.20
C TYR A 236 -7.76 2.88 -16.25
N PHE A 237 -8.36 1.75 -16.61
CA PHE A 237 -9.22 1.00 -15.69
C PHE A 237 -8.48 0.54 -14.45
N LEU A 238 -7.25 0.08 -14.62
CA LEU A 238 -6.41 -0.31 -13.50
C LEU A 238 -6.09 0.87 -12.58
N TYR A 239 -5.87 2.07 -13.13
CA TYR A 239 -5.76 3.31 -12.35
C TYR A 239 -7.04 3.62 -11.56
N LEU A 240 -8.22 3.46 -12.19
CA LEU A 240 -9.50 3.67 -11.51
C LEU A 240 -9.76 2.66 -10.41
N THR A 241 -9.44 1.39 -10.63
CA THR A 241 -9.55 0.35 -9.61
C THR A 241 -8.55 0.58 -8.49
N ILE A 242 -7.32 0.99 -8.79
CA ILE A 242 -6.32 1.39 -7.78
C ILE A 242 -6.83 2.55 -6.94
N ILE A 243 -7.42 3.59 -7.56
CA ILE A 243 -8.00 4.72 -6.82
C ILE A 243 -9.20 4.29 -5.99
N ARG A 244 -10.11 3.49 -6.56
CA ARG A 244 -11.27 2.97 -5.82
C ARG A 244 -10.81 2.23 -4.57
N VAL A 245 -9.86 1.29 -4.74
CA VAL A 245 -9.28 0.53 -3.63
C VAL A 245 -8.59 1.46 -2.64
N TYR A 246 -7.76 2.39 -3.10
CA TYR A 246 -7.07 3.38 -2.26
C TYR A 246 -8.04 4.20 -1.41
N CYS A 247 -9.09 4.73 -2.02
CA CYS A 247 -10.07 5.58 -1.36
C CYS A 247 -10.93 4.80 -0.35
N ILE A 248 -11.27 3.54 -0.66
CA ILE A 248 -11.92 2.64 0.30
C ILE A 248 -11.02 2.44 1.52
N ILE A 249 -9.73 2.12 1.31
CA ILE A 249 -8.79 1.85 2.40
C ILE A 249 -8.55 3.08 3.27
N GLN A 250 -8.39 4.26 2.66
CA GLN A 250 -8.11 5.50 3.37
C GLN A 250 -9.37 6.15 3.95
N SER A 251 -10.56 5.64 3.63
CA SER A 251 -11.83 6.34 3.88
C SER A 251 -11.82 7.79 3.33
N ASP A 252 -11.00 8.07 2.31
CA ASP A 252 -10.83 9.39 1.70
C ASP A 252 -11.57 9.46 0.37
N TYR A 253 -12.88 9.62 0.50
CA TYR A 253 -13.81 9.76 -0.62
C TYR A 253 -13.70 11.14 -1.29
N ALA A 254 -13.10 12.15 -0.64
CA ALA A 254 -12.89 13.46 -1.27
C ALA A 254 -11.82 13.36 -2.37
N LEU A 255 -10.72 12.65 -2.09
CA LEU A 255 -9.71 12.32 -3.09
C LEU A 255 -10.30 11.44 -4.21
N PHE A 256 -11.18 10.50 -3.87
CA PHE A 256 -11.90 9.69 -4.86
C PHE A 256 -12.64 10.59 -5.85
N PHE A 257 -13.49 11.49 -5.36
CA PHE A 257 -14.27 12.41 -6.19
C PHE A 257 -13.41 13.42 -6.96
N GLU A 258 -12.28 13.89 -6.40
CA GLU A 258 -11.32 14.73 -7.11
C GLU A 258 -10.71 13.99 -8.32
N LYS A 259 -10.28 12.73 -8.12
CA LYS A 259 -9.73 11.90 -9.20
C LYS A 259 -10.80 11.50 -10.21
N LEU A 260 -12.04 11.30 -9.77
CA LEU A 260 -13.23 11.15 -10.60
C LEU A 260 -13.56 12.38 -11.45
N GLY A 261 -13.29 13.59 -10.96
CA GLY A 261 -13.43 14.81 -11.74
C GLY A 261 -12.52 14.85 -12.98
N LEU A 262 -11.34 14.22 -12.91
CA LEU A 262 -10.44 14.04 -14.07
C LEU A 262 -11.00 13.05 -15.09
N LEU A 263 -11.79 12.08 -14.60
CA LEU A 263 -12.49 11.03 -15.34
C LEU A 263 -13.62 11.62 -16.21
N LYS A 264 -14.38 12.58 -15.66
CA LYS A 264 -15.39 13.34 -16.42
C LYS A 264 -14.76 14.15 -17.56
N ARG A 265 -13.63 14.81 -17.28
CA ARG A 265 -12.84 15.51 -18.33
C ARG A 265 -12.26 14.57 -19.37
N PHE A 266 -11.98 13.31 -19.01
CA PHE A 266 -11.54 12.30 -19.96
C PHE A 266 -12.66 11.88 -20.92
N ASN A 267 -13.89 11.70 -20.41
CA ASN A 267 -15.07 11.43 -21.24
C ASN A 267 -15.39 12.58 -22.21
N GLU A 268 -15.08 13.82 -21.84
CA GLU A 268 -15.22 14.99 -22.73
C GLU A 268 -14.19 15.02 -23.88
N ILE A 269 -13.06 14.31 -23.75
CA ILE A 269 -11.97 14.27 -24.74
C ILE A 269 -12.03 13.01 -25.62
N TYR A 270 -12.73 11.97 -25.16
CA TYR A 270 -12.86 10.67 -25.84
C TYR A 270 -13.96 10.69 -26.91
N ASP A 271 -13.64 10.37 -28.17
CA ASP A 271 -14.63 10.11 -29.23
C ASP A 271 -14.89 8.60 -29.35
N PRO A 272 -16.10 8.10 -29.01
CA PRO A 272 -16.46 6.68 -29.08
C PRO A 272 -16.25 6.04 -30.46
N LYS A 273 -16.19 6.84 -31.54
CA LYS A 273 -16.03 6.38 -32.91
C LYS A 273 -14.61 5.87 -33.24
N ASP A 274 -13.63 6.19 -32.40
CA ASP A 274 -12.22 5.85 -32.64
C ASP A 274 -11.82 4.45 -32.11
N CYS A 275 -12.70 3.75 -31.39
CA CYS A 275 -12.47 2.37 -30.94
C CYS A 275 -13.21 1.37 -31.84
N LYS A 276 -12.49 0.37 -32.35
CA LYS A 276 -13.04 -0.70 -33.21
C LYS A 276 -14.13 -1.58 -32.54
N ASN A 277 -14.28 -1.49 -31.21
CA ASN A 277 -15.10 -2.43 -30.42
C ASN A 277 -16.28 -1.79 -29.65
N ASN A 278 -16.83 -0.64 -30.07
CA ASN A 278 -17.97 0.01 -29.36
C ASN A 278 -17.72 0.24 -27.86
N PHE A 279 -16.48 0.60 -27.51
CA PHE A 279 -16.10 0.82 -26.13
C PHE A 279 -16.58 2.20 -25.64
N SER A 280 -17.36 2.25 -24.57
CA SER A 280 -17.78 3.50 -23.93
C SER A 280 -17.22 3.58 -22.51
N PRO A 281 -16.25 4.46 -22.23
CA PRO A 281 -15.72 4.68 -20.89
C PRO A 281 -16.82 5.09 -19.90
N SER A 282 -17.89 5.74 -20.36
CA SER A 282 -19.09 6.05 -19.57
C SER A 282 -19.92 4.80 -19.25
N ALA A 283 -20.10 3.87 -20.20
CA ALA A 283 -20.81 2.61 -19.92
C ALA A 283 -20.02 1.68 -19.00
N VAL A 284 -18.68 1.75 -19.05
CA VAL A 284 -17.84 1.02 -18.08
C VAL A 284 -17.88 1.70 -16.73
N PHE A 285 -17.86 3.03 -16.70
CA PHE A 285 -18.04 3.77 -15.46
C PHE A 285 -19.36 3.38 -14.77
N GLU A 286 -20.47 3.38 -15.51
CA GLU A 286 -21.78 2.97 -15.01
C GLU A 286 -21.81 1.49 -14.61
N ASN A 287 -21.33 0.56 -15.45
CA ASN A 287 -21.36 -0.88 -15.12
C ASN A 287 -20.40 -1.29 -13.99
N TYR A 288 -19.23 -0.66 -13.88
CA TYR A 288 -18.20 -1.05 -12.90
C TYR A 288 -18.44 -0.41 -11.52
N PHE A 289 -19.05 0.79 -11.49
CA PHE A 289 -19.30 1.52 -10.24
C PHE A 289 -20.75 1.45 -9.75
N LEU A 290 -21.74 1.24 -10.61
CA LEU A 290 -23.16 1.15 -10.21
C LEU A 290 -23.71 -0.30 -10.21
N ASN A 291 -23.14 -1.23 -11.00
CA ASN A 291 -23.68 -2.60 -11.13
C ASN A 291 -22.86 -3.69 -10.44
N SER A 292 -21.74 -3.38 -9.75
CA SER A 292 -21.02 -4.36 -8.93
C SER A 292 -21.77 -4.57 -7.61
N ASP A 293 -22.48 -5.69 -7.45
CA ASP A 293 -23.26 -6.14 -6.26
C ASP A 293 -23.08 -5.25 -5.03
N GLU A 294 -23.94 -4.24 -4.93
CA GLU A 294 -23.90 -3.17 -3.93
C GLU A 294 -24.07 -3.71 -2.48
N ASN A 295 -24.58 -4.92 -2.29
CA ASN A 295 -24.96 -5.39 -0.95
C ASN A 295 -23.77 -5.51 0.01
N GLU A 296 -22.57 -5.91 -0.43
CA GLU A 296 -21.43 -6.09 0.48
C GLU A 296 -20.74 -4.75 0.84
N PHE A 297 -20.71 -3.80 -0.11
CA PHE A 297 -20.16 -2.45 0.08
C PHE A 297 -21.07 -1.56 0.95
N TYR A 298 -22.39 -1.62 0.73
CA TYR A 298 -23.36 -0.88 1.55
C TYR A 298 -23.55 -1.50 2.94
N GLU A 299 -23.45 -2.83 3.10
CA GLU A 299 -23.44 -3.47 4.42
C GLU A 299 -22.23 -3.05 5.27
N GLU A 300 -21.06 -2.84 4.66
CA GLU A 300 -19.85 -2.40 5.37
C GLU A 300 -19.93 -0.90 5.76
N LEU A 301 -20.62 -0.09 4.94
CA LEU A 301 -20.98 1.31 5.22
C LEU A 301 -22.05 1.44 6.32
N GLU A 302 -23.08 0.58 6.33
CA GLU A 302 -24.13 0.56 7.37
C GLU A 302 -23.58 0.10 8.74
N LYS A 303 -22.64 -0.85 8.75
CA LYS A 303 -21.95 -1.29 9.98
C LYS A 303 -21.10 -0.18 10.63
N ASN A 304 -20.74 0.87 9.88
CA ASN A 304 -20.00 2.05 10.38
C ASN A 304 -20.88 3.31 10.39
N SER A 305 -21.81 3.40 11.35
CA SER A 305 -22.75 4.53 11.51
C SER A 305 -22.12 5.93 11.55
N SER A 306 -20.86 6.03 11.96
CA SER A 306 -20.10 7.31 11.96
C SER A 306 -19.62 7.74 10.56
N LEU A 307 -19.41 6.79 9.65
CA LEU A 307 -18.99 7.05 8.26
C LEU A 307 -20.18 7.55 7.43
N SER A 308 -21.35 6.92 7.58
CA SER A 308 -22.60 7.31 6.91
C SER A 308 -22.95 8.78 7.19
N CYS A 309 -22.97 9.19 8.46
CA CYS A 309 -23.30 10.58 8.83
C CYS A 309 -22.29 11.63 8.30
N ARG A 310 -21.00 11.26 8.25
CA ARG A 310 -19.93 12.14 7.73
C ARG A 310 -19.98 12.27 6.21
N LEU A 311 -20.34 11.20 5.51
CA LEU A 311 -20.55 11.17 4.07
C LEU A 311 -21.77 12.02 3.68
N THR A 312 -22.93 11.84 4.32
CA THR A 312 -24.14 12.63 4.03
C THR A 312 -23.91 14.14 4.23
N SER A 313 -23.12 14.52 5.23
CA SER A 313 -22.81 15.92 5.51
C SER A 313 -21.87 16.55 4.48
N ARG A 314 -20.88 15.78 3.99
CA ARG A 314 -19.92 16.24 2.97
C ARG A 314 -20.47 16.18 1.55
N VAL A 315 -21.37 15.25 1.25
CA VAL A 315 -22.10 15.21 -0.03
C VAL A 315 -22.92 16.49 -0.19
N LYS A 316 -23.66 16.92 0.84
CA LYS A 316 -24.39 18.20 0.84
C LYS A 316 -23.50 19.43 0.69
N GLU A 317 -22.27 19.37 1.22
CA GLU A 317 -21.26 20.43 1.05
C GLU A 317 -20.76 20.48 -0.41
N ILE A 318 -20.56 19.33 -1.05
CA ILE A 318 -20.14 19.21 -2.45
C ILE A 318 -21.27 19.59 -3.43
N GLU A 319 -22.52 19.23 -3.14
CA GLU A 319 -23.71 19.68 -3.90
C GLU A 319 -23.79 21.22 -3.88
N GLY A 320 -23.52 21.84 -2.73
CA GLY A 320 -23.47 23.30 -2.58
C GLY A 320 -22.30 23.96 -3.32
N ILE A 321 -21.15 23.29 -3.47
CA ILE A 321 -19.97 23.82 -4.16
C ILE A 321 -20.06 23.63 -5.68
N THR A 322 -20.66 22.54 -6.14
CA THR A 322 -20.70 22.15 -7.56
C THR A 322 -22.00 22.53 -8.27
N GLY A 323 -23.05 22.86 -7.51
CA GLY A 323 -24.38 23.15 -8.04
C GLY A 323 -25.08 21.94 -8.67
N PHE A 324 -24.59 20.74 -8.38
CA PHE A 324 -25.12 19.47 -8.88
C PHE A 324 -26.03 18.86 -7.81
N ASP A 325 -27.27 18.53 -8.17
CA ASP A 325 -28.23 17.82 -7.32
C ASP A 325 -28.18 16.32 -7.69
N LEU A 326 -27.81 15.47 -6.74
CA LEU A 326 -27.71 14.02 -6.96
C LEU A 326 -29.07 13.30 -6.81
N SER A 327 -30.13 14.01 -6.43
CA SER A 327 -31.49 13.45 -6.38
C SER A 327 -32.12 13.20 -7.76
N ASP A 328 -31.47 13.64 -8.84
CA ASP A 328 -31.90 13.39 -10.22
C ASP A 328 -31.59 11.95 -10.71
N PHE A 329 -30.94 11.12 -9.89
CA PHE A 329 -30.50 9.77 -10.25
C PHE A 329 -31.12 8.63 -9.40
N GLU A 330 -32.29 8.84 -8.78
CA GLU A 330 -33.09 7.75 -8.19
C GLU A 330 -33.64 6.76 -9.23
#